data_AF-A0A8J3KTA1-F1
#
_entry.id   AF-A0A8J3KTA1-F1
#
_cell.length_a   1.000
_cell.length_b   1.000
_cell.length_c   1.000
_cell.angle_alpha   90.00
_cell.angle_beta   90.00
_cell.angle_gamma   90.00
#
_symmetry.space_group_name_H-M   'P 1'
#
loop_
_entity.id
_entity.type
_entity.pdbx_description
1 polymer ?
#
loop_
_entity_poly.entity_id
_entity_poly.type
_entity_poly.pdbx_seq_one_letter_code
_entity_poly.pdbx_strand_id
1 'polypeptide(L)'
;MIDPYGDAALEADALRSFKRMSIIGGLISIAAGLALTFWPEKTLVLIAALIGVWLVIVGIFRVVEGLTAKGVSGGHRALIAVMGLLYIVVGIICLRHLVDSIKVLAVVLGLVWIVGGVAEVVTGFARTHGTWPKIGTVLMGLLSIAAGLVLFFWPGITLTVLVWITGFWLIALGIIQLVLGFTSGRAAKRAARNSTPGVA
;
A
#
# COMPACT_ATOMS: atom_id res chain seq x y z
N MET A 1 19.07 -14.69 38.86
CA MET A 1 18.24 -13.69 39.54
C MET A 1 17.77 -12.73 38.46
N ILE A 2 16.52 -12.86 38.02
CA ILE A 2 15.92 -11.99 37.00
C ILE A 2 15.63 -10.66 37.70
N ASP A 3 16.18 -9.54 37.20
CA ASP A 3 15.98 -8.22 37.78
C ASP A 3 14.55 -7.73 37.43
N PRO A 4 13.61 -7.70 38.39
CA PRO A 4 12.22 -7.33 38.12
C PRO A 4 12.07 -5.88 37.64
N TYR A 5 13.07 -5.03 37.88
CA TYR A 5 13.03 -3.61 37.53
C TYR A 5 13.47 -3.37 36.08
N GLY A 6 14.36 -4.21 35.53
CA GLY A 6 14.81 -4.12 34.14
C GLY A 6 13.68 -4.37 33.15
N ASP A 7 12.88 -5.41 33.40
CA ASP A 7 11.78 -5.80 32.52
C ASP A 7 10.65 -4.74 32.48
N ALA A 8 10.34 -4.12 33.62
CA ALA A 8 9.33 -3.07 33.73
C ALA A 8 9.72 -1.78 32.99
N ALA A 9 11.00 -1.40 33.01
CA ALA A 9 11.51 -0.24 32.30
C ALA A 9 11.45 -0.45 30.77
N LEU A 10 11.88 -1.63 30.30
CA LEU A 10 11.83 -2.03 28.89
C LEU A 10 10.39 -2.09 28.37
N GLU A 11 9.46 -2.66 29.15
CA GLU A 11 8.03 -2.71 28.81
C GLU A 11 7.44 -1.30 28.66
N ALA A 12 7.79 -0.39 29.58
CA ALA A 12 7.32 0.98 29.53
C ALA A 12 7.85 1.74 28.29
N ASP A 13 9.09 1.52 27.87
CA ASP A 13 9.66 2.12 26.64
C ASP A 13 9.06 1.53 25.35
N ALA A 14 8.83 0.23 25.31
CA ALA A 14 8.14 -0.43 24.20
C ALA A 14 6.72 0.12 24.04
N LEU A 15 5.95 0.25 25.13
CA LEU A 15 4.59 0.80 25.11
C LEU A 15 4.57 2.29 24.73
N ARG A 16 5.55 3.08 25.16
CA ARG A 16 5.69 4.50 24.76
C ARG A 16 5.98 4.63 23.27
N SER A 17 6.88 3.82 22.74
CA SER A 17 7.24 3.80 21.32
C SER A 17 6.06 3.35 20.46
N PHE A 18 5.37 2.29 20.88
CA PHE A 18 4.16 1.79 20.24
C PHE A 18 3.04 2.84 20.22
N LYS A 19 2.83 3.53 21.34
CA LYS A 19 1.87 4.65 21.43
C LYS A 19 2.21 5.75 20.43
N ARG A 20 3.46 6.20 20.38
CA ARG A 20 3.89 7.29 19.47
C ARG A 20 3.67 6.89 18.01
N MET A 21 4.09 5.69 17.64
CA MET A 21 3.89 5.19 16.28
C MET A 21 2.42 5.09 15.91
N SER A 22 1.58 4.58 16.82
CA SER A 22 0.13 4.45 16.60
C SER A 22 -0.59 5.79 16.49
N ILE A 23 -0.24 6.78 17.32
CA ILE A 23 -0.87 8.11 17.26
C ILE A 23 -0.47 8.85 15.98
N ILE A 24 0.82 8.85 15.64
CA ILE A 24 1.32 9.52 14.42
C ILE A 24 0.72 8.84 13.19
N GLY A 25 0.75 7.50 13.13
CA GLY A 25 0.12 6.74 12.05
C GLY A 25 -1.37 7.04 11.94
N GLY A 26 -2.10 7.09 13.06
CA GLY A 26 -3.52 7.39 13.08
C GLY A 26 -3.86 8.78 12.56
N LEU A 27 -3.10 9.80 12.97
CA LEU A 27 -3.27 11.18 12.47
C LEU A 27 -2.97 11.29 10.98
N ILE A 28 -1.87 10.69 10.52
CA ILE A 28 -1.51 10.68 9.09
C ILE A 28 -2.59 9.96 8.28
N SER A 29 -3.08 8.82 8.76
CA SER A 29 -4.13 8.04 8.09
C SER A 29 -5.44 8.82 7.98
N ILE A 30 -5.86 9.51 9.05
CA ILE A 30 -7.06 10.37 9.01
C ILE A 30 -6.85 11.53 8.05
N ALA A 31 -5.73 12.23 8.12
CA ALA A 31 -5.45 13.35 7.23
C ALA A 31 -5.44 12.92 5.75
N ALA A 32 -4.79 11.79 5.44
CA ALA A 32 -4.77 11.21 4.12
C ALA A 32 -6.18 10.78 3.66
N GLY A 33 -6.95 10.15 4.54
CA GLY A 33 -8.32 9.73 4.24
C GLY A 33 -9.27 10.91 3.99
N LEU A 34 -9.14 11.99 4.76
CA LEU A 34 -9.86 13.24 4.51
C LEU A 34 -9.44 13.87 3.18
N ALA A 35 -8.15 13.92 2.87
CA ALA A 35 -7.66 14.45 1.60
C ALA A 35 -8.20 13.67 0.40
N LEU A 36 -8.23 12.34 0.47
CA LEU A 36 -8.82 11.47 -0.56
C LEU A 36 -10.33 11.71 -0.73
N THR A 37 -11.05 11.93 0.38
CA THR A 37 -12.51 12.07 0.35
C THR A 37 -12.95 13.44 -0.18
N PHE A 38 -12.31 14.51 0.26
CA PHE A 38 -12.67 15.89 -0.11
C PHE A 38 -11.95 16.41 -1.36
N TRP A 39 -10.77 15.86 -1.70
CA TRP A 39 -10.00 16.24 -2.90
C TRP A 39 -9.53 15.01 -3.69
N PRO A 40 -10.45 14.19 -4.22
CA PRO A 40 -10.09 12.97 -4.93
C PRO A 40 -9.22 13.24 -6.16
N GLU A 41 -9.56 14.25 -6.97
CA GLU A 41 -8.81 14.59 -8.18
C GLU A 41 -7.39 15.07 -7.88
N LYS A 42 -7.22 15.96 -6.91
CA LYS A 42 -5.90 16.48 -6.52
C LYS A 42 -5.03 15.40 -5.93
N THR A 43 -5.62 14.48 -5.17
CA THR A 43 -4.89 13.35 -4.59
C THR A 43 -4.47 12.35 -5.66
N LEU A 44 -5.32 12.06 -6.65
CA LEU A 44 -4.98 11.25 -7.82
C LEU A 44 -3.80 11.86 -8.60
N VAL A 45 -3.80 13.17 -8.81
CA VAL A 45 -2.69 13.89 -9.44
C VAL A 45 -1.42 13.77 -8.61
N LEU A 46 -1.48 13.95 -7.29
CA LEU A 46 -0.33 13.78 -6.41
C LEU A 46 0.24 12.35 -6.50
N ILE A 47 -0.62 11.33 -6.46
CA ILE A 47 -0.22 9.93 -6.59
C ILE A 47 0.45 9.69 -7.94
N ALA A 48 -0.13 10.17 -9.04
CA ALA A 48 0.45 10.07 -10.38
C ALA A 48 1.83 10.75 -10.46
N ALA A 49 1.99 11.92 -9.83
CA ALA A 49 3.26 12.62 -9.76
C ALA A 49 4.32 11.80 -9.01
N LEU A 50 3.96 11.24 -7.85
CA LEU A 50 4.86 10.41 -7.05
C LEU A 50 5.30 9.16 -7.82
N ILE A 51 4.37 8.49 -8.52
CA ILE A 51 4.69 7.34 -9.38
C ILE A 51 5.63 7.76 -10.51
N GLY A 52 5.36 8.88 -11.18
CA GLY A 52 6.20 9.39 -12.26
C GLY A 52 7.63 9.69 -11.80
N VAL A 53 7.78 10.40 -10.67
CA VAL A 53 9.10 10.68 -10.07
C VAL A 53 9.81 9.38 -9.68
N TRP A 54 9.10 8.45 -9.05
CA TRP A 54 9.65 7.16 -8.67
C TRP A 54 10.13 6.34 -9.88
N LEU A 55 9.38 6.33 -10.98
CA LEU A 55 9.79 5.67 -12.23
C LEU A 55 11.06 6.28 -12.82
N VAL A 56 11.20 7.61 -12.79
CA VAL A 56 12.42 8.28 -13.24
C VAL A 56 13.60 7.88 -12.35
N ILE A 57 13.42 7.87 -11.02
CA ILE A 57 14.47 7.46 -10.08
C ILE A 57 14.89 6.02 -10.34
N VAL A 58 13.93 5.08 -10.43
CA VAL A 58 14.19 3.66 -10.74
C VAL A 58 14.90 3.51 -12.08
N GLY A 59 14.47 4.27 -13.10
CA GLY A 59 15.08 4.26 -14.42
C GLY A 59 16.54 4.72 -14.39
N ILE A 60 16.85 5.80 -13.67
CA ILE A 60 18.23 6.27 -13.46
C ILE A 60 19.07 5.19 -12.78
N PHE A 61 18.57 4.62 -11.68
CA PHE A 61 19.28 3.52 -10.98
C PHE A 61 19.55 2.34 -11.91
N ARG A 62 18.58 1.94 -12.73
CA ARG A 62 18.74 0.84 -13.71
C ARG A 62 19.73 1.17 -14.82
N VAL A 63 19.76 2.40 -15.34
CA VAL A 63 20.79 2.80 -16.31
C VAL A 63 22.17 2.70 -15.68
N VAL A 64 22.35 3.22 -14.46
CA VAL A 64 23.62 3.12 -13.72
C VAL A 64 24.00 1.67 -13.47
N GLU A 65 23.05 0.82 -13.05
CA GLU A 65 23.25 -0.62 -12.86
C GLU A 65 23.73 -1.30 -14.14
N GLY A 66 23.04 -1.11 -15.27
CA GLY A 66 23.44 -1.71 -16.54
C GLY A 66 24.84 -1.27 -17.01
N LEU A 67 25.19 0.00 -16.79
CA LEU A 67 26.50 0.53 -17.15
C LEU A 67 27.62 0.06 -16.22
N THR A 68 27.35 -0.09 -14.93
CA THR A 68 28.35 -0.45 -13.90
C THR A 68 28.45 -1.95 -13.62
N ALA A 69 27.49 -2.76 -14.08
CA ALA A 69 27.45 -4.19 -13.81
C ALA A 69 28.69 -4.91 -14.38
N LYS A 70 29.55 -5.38 -13.47
CA LYS A 70 30.74 -6.19 -13.77
C LYS A 70 30.39 -7.66 -13.56
N GLY A 71 30.77 -8.54 -14.50
CA GLY A 71 30.56 -9.99 -14.36
C GLY A 71 29.30 -10.56 -15.04
N VAL A 72 28.51 -9.75 -15.74
CA VAL A 72 27.37 -10.18 -16.56
C VAL A 72 27.65 -9.97 -18.05
N SER A 73 27.01 -10.76 -18.92
CA SER A 73 27.19 -10.66 -20.37
C SER A 73 26.82 -9.27 -20.89
N GLY A 74 27.52 -8.79 -21.92
CA GLY A 74 27.29 -7.45 -22.49
C GLY A 74 25.84 -7.22 -22.95
N GLY A 75 25.20 -8.26 -23.49
CA GLY A 75 23.78 -8.21 -23.88
C GLY A 75 22.85 -8.01 -22.69
N HIS A 76 23.07 -8.69 -21.57
CA HIS A 76 22.25 -8.52 -20.36
C HIS A 76 22.38 -7.10 -19.79
N ARG A 77 23.60 -6.55 -19.77
CA ARG A 77 23.87 -5.16 -19.36
C ARG A 77 23.12 -4.16 -20.23
N ALA A 78 23.16 -4.36 -21.55
CA ALA A 78 22.45 -3.53 -22.51
C ALA A 78 20.94 -3.59 -22.27
N LEU A 79 20.38 -4.78 -22.03
CA LEU A 79 18.95 -4.94 -21.70
C LEU A 79 18.56 -4.18 -20.44
N ILE A 80 19.35 -4.26 -19.36
CA ILE A 80 19.08 -3.52 -18.12
C ILE A 80 19.12 -2.01 -18.39
N ALA A 81 20.12 -1.52 -19.13
CA ALA A 81 20.24 -0.10 -19.46
C ALA A 81 19.07 0.40 -20.34
N VAL A 82 18.66 -0.38 -21.34
CA VAL A 82 17.49 -0.08 -22.18
C VAL A 82 16.21 -0.06 -21.35
N MET A 83 16.02 -1.03 -20.47
CA MET A 83 14.89 -1.02 -19.54
C MET A 83 14.93 0.24 -18.66
N GLY A 84 16.09 0.61 -18.11
CA GLY A 84 16.24 1.85 -17.36
C GLY A 84 15.82 3.10 -18.16
N LEU A 85 16.24 3.19 -19.42
CA LEU A 85 15.83 4.28 -20.32
C LEU A 85 14.32 4.29 -20.57
N LEU A 86 13.70 3.13 -20.79
CA LEU A 86 12.25 3.01 -20.93
C LEU A 86 11.53 3.50 -19.67
N TYR A 87 12.00 3.15 -18.47
CA TYR A 87 11.44 3.64 -17.21
C TYR A 87 11.51 5.17 -17.10
N ILE A 88 12.64 5.78 -17.50
CA ILE A 88 12.79 7.25 -17.51
C ILE A 88 11.79 7.88 -18.48
N VAL A 89 11.69 7.37 -19.72
CA VAL A 89 10.79 7.91 -20.73
C VAL A 89 9.33 7.82 -20.27
N VAL A 90 8.92 6.64 -19.77
CA VAL A 90 7.58 6.44 -19.23
C VAL A 90 7.33 7.36 -18.03
N GLY A 91 8.29 7.48 -17.12
CA GLY A 91 8.20 8.38 -15.97
C GLY A 91 8.00 9.85 -16.39
N ILE A 92 8.76 10.32 -17.39
CA ILE A 92 8.62 11.68 -17.93
C ILE A 92 7.24 11.86 -18.59
N ILE A 93 6.78 10.91 -19.40
CA ILE A 93 5.44 10.96 -20.01
C ILE A 93 4.37 11.05 -18.91
N CYS A 94 4.50 10.24 -17.86
CA CYS A 94 3.60 10.27 -16.70
C CYS A 94 3.58 11.63 -16.00
N LEU A 95 4.73 12.29 -15.86
CA LEU A 95 4.84 13.62 -15.26
C LEU A 95 4.35 14.76 -16.17
N ARG A 96 4.20 14.50 -17.47
CA ARG A 96 3.66 15.48 -18.41
C ARG A 96 2.14 15.37 -18.53
N HIS A 97 1.59 14.17 -18.34
CA HIS A 97 0.17 13.86 -18.53
C HIS A 97 -0.45 13.16 -17.32
N LEU A 98 -0.30 13.73 -16.11
CA LEU A 98 -0.68 13.08 -14.84
C LEU A 98 -2.08 12.47 -14.85
N VAL A 99 -3.06 13.21 -15.37
CA VAL A 99 -4.47 12.79 -15.37
C VAL A 99 -4.74 11.67 -16.39
N ASP A 100 -4.05 11.65 -17.52
CA ASP A 100 -4.26 10.59 -18.51
C ASP A 100 -3.45 9.34 -18.16
N SER A 101 -2.26 9.51 -17.60
CA SER A 101 -1.43 8.42 -17.10
C SER A 101 -2.13 7.63 -16.00
N ILE A 102 -2.87 8.29 -15.09
CA ILE A 102 -3.61 7.54 -14.06
C ILE A 102 -4.76 6.72 -14.65
N LYS A 103 -5.42 7.20 -15.72
CA LYS A 103 -6.44 6.43 -16.44
C LYS A 103 -5.83 5.23 -17.16
N VAL A 104 -4.66 5.40 -17.78
CA VAL A 104 -3.93 4.31 -18.41
C VAL A 104 -3.53 3.26 -17.38
N LEU A 105 -3.01 3.68 -16.22
CA LEU A 105 -2.70 2.77 -15.11
C LEU A 105 -3.95 2.03 -14.62
N ALA A 106 -5.09 2.72 -14.53
CA ALA A 106 -6.38 2.11 -14.22
C ALA A 106 -6.76 1.03 -15.25
N VAL A 107 -6.69 1.33 -16.54
CA VAL A 107 -6.99 0.36 -17.60
C VAL A 107 -6.06 -0.85 -17.50
N VAL A 108 -4.76 -0.65 -17.31
CA VAL A 108 -3.78 -1.73 -17.12
C VAL A 108 -4.14 -2.58 -15.89
N LEU A 109 -4.46 -1.95 -14.77
CA LEU A 109 -4.88 -2.64 -13.55
C LEU A 109 -6.15 -3.46 -13.78
N GLY A 110 -7.14 -2.90 -14.51
CA GLY A 110 -8.36 -3.60 -14.88
C GLY A 110 -8.08 -4.85 -15.72
N LEU A 111 -7.19 -4.75 -16.71
CA LEU A 111 -6.76 -5.90 -17.51
C LEU A 111 -6.07 -6.97 -16.65
N VAL A 112 -5.19 -6.57 -15.73
CA VAL A 112 -4.53 -7.50 -14.79
C VAL A 112 -5.57 -8.22 -13.92
N TRP A 113 -6.58 -7.50 -13.42
CA TRP A 113 -7.67 -8.10 -12.63
C TRP A 113 -8.55 -9.03 -13.44
N ILE A 114 -8.86 -8.70 -14.71
CA ILE A 114 -9.58 -9.61 -15.60
C ILE A 114 -8.79 -10.91 -15.78
N VAL A 115 -7.50 -10.84 -16.11
CA VAL A 115 -6.66 -12.03 -16.31
C VAL A 115 -6.56 -12.85 -15.01
N GLY A 116 -6.31 -12.20 -13.87
CA GLY A 116 -6.27 -12.86 -12.56
C GLY A 116 -7.59 -13.52 -12.18
N GLY A 117 -8.71 -12.82 -12.40
CA GLY A 117 -10.05 -13.34 -12.13
C GLY A 117 -10.41 -14.54 -13.01
N VAL A 118 -10.02 -14.53 -14.29
CA VAL A 118 -10.16 -15.72 -15.16
C VAL A 118 -9.35 -16.89 -14.60
N ALA A 119 -8.11 -16.67 -14.16
CA ALA A 119 -7.30 -17.71 -13.53
C ALA A 119 -7.92 -18.24 -12.23
N GLU A 120 -8.51 -17.37 -11.39
CA GLU A 120 -9.24 -17.77 -10.18
C GLU A 120 -10.49 -18.61 -10.48
N VAL A 121 -11.26 -18.24 -11.52
CA VAL A 121 -12.40 -19.02 -11.97
C VAL A 121 -11.95 -20.42 -12.43
N VAL A 122 -10.93 -20.49 -13.28
CA VAL A 122 -10.38 -21.76 -13.78
C VAL A 122 -9.87 -22.65 -12.64
N THR A 123 -9.08 -22.09 -11.71
CA THR A 123 -8.56 -22.84 -10.57
C THR A 123 -9.63 -23.23 -9.56
N GLY A 124 -10.67 -22.41 -9.41
CA GLY A 124 -11.85 -22.72 -8.61
C GLY A 124 -12.58 -23.97 -9.09
N PHE A 125 -12.70 -24.14 -10.41
CA PHE A 125 -13.28 -25.35 -11.02
C PHE A 125 -12.31 -26.54 -11.02
N ALA A 126 -11.00 -26.32 -11.08
CA ALA A 126 -9.99 -27.39 -11.05
C ALA A 126 -9.80 -28.05 -9.68
N ARG A 127 -10.26 -27.44 -8.57
CA ARG A 127 -10.14 -28.00 -7.22
C ARG A 127 -11.14 -29.13 -6.98
N THR A 128 -10.67 -30.35 -6.73
CA THR A 128 -11.53 -31.54 -6.57
C THR A 128 -11.99 -31.80 -5.13
N HIS A 129 -11.25 -31.39 -4.08
CA HIS A 129 -11.63 -31.63 -2.66
C HIS A 129 -11.91 -30.34 -1.87
N GLY A 130 -13.06 -30.30 -1.17
CA GLY A 130 -13.52 -29.20 -0.32
C GLY A 130 -14.54 -28.29 -1.00
N THR A 131 -15.84 -28.44 -0.73
CA THR A 131 -16.94 -27.69 -1.39
C THR A 131 -16.99 -26.22 -1.01
N TRP A 132 -16.65 -25.88 0.24
CA TRP A 132 -16.72 -24.51 0.77
C TRP A 132 -15.67 -23.55 0.17
N PRO A 133 -14.41 -23.97 -0.07
CA PRO A 133 -13.44 -23.14 -0.79
C PRO A 133 -13.77 -22.90 -2.28
N LYS A 134 -14.51 -23.79 -2.95
CA LYS A 134 -14.71 -23.73 -4.42
C LYS A 134 -15.59 -22.56 -4.85
N ILE A 135 -16.78 -22.45 -4.26
CA ILE A 135 -17.75 -21.39 -4.61
C ILE A 135 -17.17 -20.01 -4.29
N GLY A 136 -16.52 -19.87 -3.13
CA GLY A 136 -15.85 -18.61 -2.76
C GLY A 136 -14.78 -18.19 -3.77
N THR A 137 -13.95 -19.13 -4.25
CA THR A 137 -12.89 -18.82 -5.23
C THR A 137 -13.48 -18.40 -6.58
N VAL A 138 -14.50 -19.11 -7.07
CA VAL A 138 -15.15 -18.76 -8.34
C VAL A 138 -15.86 -17.41 -8.25
N LEU A 139 -16.57 -17.13 -7.14
CA LEU A 139 -17.23 -15.84 -6.94
C LEU A 139 -16.23 -14.68 -6.86
N MET A 140 -15.10 -14.86 -6.18
CA MET A 140 -14.04 -13.84 -6.15
C MET A 140 -13.42 -13.63 -7.53
N GLY A 141 -13.21 -14.69 -8.31
CA GLY A 141 -12.74 -14.57 -9.68
C GLY A 141 -13.73 -13.82 -10.58
N LEU A 142 -15.03 -14.11 -10.46
CA LEU A 142 -16.08 -13.37 -11.19
C LEU A 142 -16.15 -11.90 -10.75
N LEU A 143 -16.03 -11.62 -9.46
CA LEU A 143 -15.99 -10.26 -8.92
C LEU A 143 -14.76 -9.50 -9.43
N SER A 144 -13.60 -10.16 -9.48
CA SER A 144 -12.36 -9.61 -10.00
C SER A 144 -12.48 -9.27 -11.49
N ILE A 145 -13.07 -10.16 -12.29
CA ILE A 145 -13.38 -9.90 -13.71
C ILE A 145 -14.32 -8.70 -13.85
N ALA A 146 -15.42 -8.68 -13.09
CA ALA A 146 -16.39 -7.59 -13.14
C ALA A 146 -15.75 -6.24 -12.75
N ALA A 147 -14.97 -6.22 -11.68
CA ALA A 147 -14.25 -5.03 -11.24
C ALA A 147 -13.23 -4.56 -12.30
N GLY A 148 -12.51 -5.50 -12.92
CA GLY A 148 -11.57 -5.18 -14.00
C GLY A 148 -12.26 -4.64 -15.25
N LEU A 149 -13.44 -5.16 -15.62
CA LEU A 149 -14.26 -4.63 -16.72
C LEU A 149 -14.74 -3.21 -16.43
N VAL A 150 -15.21 -2.94 -15.21
CA VAL A 150 -15.63 -1.59 -14.78
C VAL A 150 -14.46 -0.60 -14.87
N LEU A 151 -13.26 -1.01 -14.43
CA LEU A 151 -12.03 -0.22 -14.57
C LEU A 151 -11.65 0.04 -16.03
N PHE A 152 -11.84 -0.95 -16.91
CA PHE A 152 -11.51 -0.85 -18.32
C PHE A 152 -12.45 0.11 -19.07
N PHE A 153 -13.76 0.01 -18.85
CA PHE A 153 -14.75 0.84 -19.55
C PHE A 153 -14.95 2.22 -18.94
N TRP A 154 -14.82 2.36 -17.62
CA TRP A 154 -15.05 3.62 -16.90
C TRP A 154 -13.90 3.95 -15.94
N PRO A 155 -12.66 4.13 -16.41
CA PRO A 155 -11.50 4.32 -15.54
C PRO A 155 -11.62 5.57 -14.67
N GLY A 156 -12.17 6.67 -15.20
CA GLY A 156 -12.31 7.92 -14.44
C GLY A 156 -13.25 7.80 -13.23
N ILE A 157 -14.49 7.35 -13.46
CA ILE A 157 -15.48 7.18 -12.40
C ILE A 157 -15.00 6.12 -11.40
N THR A 158 -14.47 5.01 -11.89
CA THR A 158 -14.01 3.91 -11.04
C THR A 158 -12.86 4.35 -10.14
N LEU A 159 -11.89 5.12 -10.64
CA LEU A 159 -10.82 5.69 -9.81
C LEU A 159 -11.36 6.58 -8.69
N THR A 160 -12.32 7.46 -8.98
CA THR A 160 -12.93 8.32 -7.96
C THR A 160 -13.64 7.51 -6.88
N VAL A 161 -14.40 6.48 -7.27
CA VAL A 161 -15.07 5.59 -6.32
C VAL A 161 -14.07 4.82 -5.46
N LEU A 162 -13.02 4.26 -6.06
CA LEU A 162 -11.96 3.56 -5.33
C LEU A 162 -11.23 4.49 -4.35
N VAL A 163 -11.00 5.74 -4.74
CA VAL A 163 -10.42 6.77 -3.88
C VAL A 163 -11.31 7.07 -2.68
N TRP A 164 -12.63 7.17 -2.87
CA TRP A 164 -13.56 7.35 -1.75
C TRP A 164 -13.59 6.14 -0.81
N ILE A 165 -13.70 4.92 -1.37
CA ILE A 165 -13.65 3.69 -0.57
C ILE A 165 -12.37 3.66 0.27
N THR A 166 -11.22 3.95 -0.35
CA THR A 166 -9.92 4.02 0.32
C THR A 166 -9.87 5.13 1.36
N GLY A 167 -10.45 6.31 1.06
CA GLY A 167 -10.51 7.46 1.97
C GLY A 167 -11.27 7.14 3.24
N PHE A 168 -12.48 6.60 3.13
CA PHE A 168 -13.28 6.17 4.28
C PHE A 168 -12.59 5.04 5.06
N TRP A 169 -11.96 4.09 4.36
CA TRP A 169 -11.19 3.02 5.00
C TRP A 169 -10.00 3.56 5.81
N LEU A 170 -9.24 4.52 5.28
CA LEU A 170 -8.12 5.15 5.98
C LEU A 170 -8.57 5.99 7.19
N ILE A 171 -9.73 6.64 7.10
CA ILE A 171 -10.33 7.33 8.25
C ILE A 171 -10.66 6.30 9.34
N ALA A 172 -11.34 5.20 8.99
CA ALA A 172 -11.67 4.14 9.94
C ALA A 172 -10.41 3.53 10.59
N LEU A 173 -9.40 3.19 9.79
CA LEU A 173 -8.11 2.69 10.29
C LEU A 173 -7.42 3.70 11.21
N GLY A 174 -7.43 4.99 10.85
CA GLY A 174 -6.79 6.01 11.66
C GLY A 174 -7.50 6.23 13.00
N ILE A 175 -8.84 6.15 13.03
CA ILE A 175 -9.62 6.14 14.28
C ILE A 175 -9.22 4.95 15.15
N ILE A 176 -9.15 3.74 14.58
CA ILE A 176 -8.73 2.53 15.30
C ILE A 176 -7.31 2.71 15.88
N GLN A 177 -6.35 3.21 15.10
CA GLN A 177 -4.97 3.45 15.54
C GLN A 177 -4.89 4.48 16.67
N LEU A 178 -5.68 5.56 16.60
CA LEU A 178 -5.78 6.54 17.69
C LEU A 178 -6.31 5.88 18.97
N VAL A 179 -7.40 5.12 18.89
CA VAL A 179 -7.97 4.41 20.05
C VAL A 179 -6.94 3.45 20.67
N LEU A 180 -6.23 2.67 19.85
CA LEU A 180 -5.17 1.77 20.32
C LEU A 180 -4.03 2.55 21.01
N GLY A 181 -3.54 3.63 20.41
CA GLY A 181 -2.48 4.46 20.98
C GLY A 181 -2.86 5.07 22.35
N PHE A 182 -4.10 5.53 22.50
CA PHE A 182 -4.58 6.04 23.78
C PHE A 182 -4.77 4.93 24.83
N THR A 183 -5.19 3.74 24.41
CA THR A 183 -5.39 2.60 25.31
C THR A 183 -4.06 2.04 25.83
N SER A 184 -3.05 1.89 24.96
CA SER A 184 -1.68 1.50 25.34
C SER A 184 -1.01 2.53 26.25
N GLY A 185 -1.32 3.82 26.08
CA GLY A 185 -0.86 4.88 26.98
C GLY A 185 -1.40 4.74 28.41
N ARG A 186 -2.63 4.24 28.57
CA ARG A 186 -3.22 3.96 29.90
C ARG A 186 -2.56 2.73 30.54
N ALA A 187 -2.21 1.71 29.75
CA ALA A 187 -1.49 0.53 30.22
C ALA A 187 -0.06 0.88 30.70
N ALA A 188 0.70 1.66 29.92
CA ALA A 188 2.05 2.10 30.30
C ALA A 188 2.07 2.89 31.61
N LYS A 189 1.07 3.76 31.83
CA LYS A 189 0.95 4.56 33.05
C LYS A 189 0.60 3.69 34.28
N ARG A 190 -0.12 2.58 34.10
CA ARG A 190 -0.40 1.60 35.16
C ARG A 190 0.83 0.75 35.51
N ALA A 191 1.56 0.27 34.50
CA ALA A 191 2.78 -0.52 34.71
C ALA A 191 3.84 0.27 35.49
N ALA A 192 4.09 1.54 35.12
CA ALA A 192 5.01 2.43 35.82
C ALA A 192 4.59 2.75 37.27
N ARG A 193 3.28 2.88 37.52
CA ARG A 193 2.77 3.15 38.88
C ARG A 193 2.95 1.95 39.80
N ASN A 194 2.74 0.73 39.30
CA ASN A 194 2.84 -0.48 40.10
C ASN A 194 4.30 -0.89 40.42
N SER A 195 5.27 -0.33 39.70
CA SER A 195 6.71 -0.57 39.91
C SER A 195 7.37 0.45 40.84
N THR A 196 6.63 1.47 41.29
CA THR A 196 7.10 2.38 42.34
C THR A 196 6.57 1.89 43.69
N PRO A 197 7.40 1.32 44.60
CA PRO A 197 6.94 0.92 45.92
C PRO A 197 6.40 2.15 46.66
N GLY A 198 5.25 1.99 47.31
CA GLY A 198 4.55 3.09 47.97
C GLY A 198 5.44 3.87 48.92
N VAL A 199 5.61 5.16 48.64
CA VAL A 199 5.81 6.16 49.69
C VAL A 199 4.41 6.48 50.19
N ALA A 200 3.91 5.63 51.08
CA ALA A 200 2.73 5.90 51.91
C ALA A 200 3.21 6.32 53.29
#